data_AF-A0A7C6G9C0-F1
#
_entry.id   AF-A0A7C6G9C0-F1
#
_cell.length_a   1.000
_cell.length_b   1.000
_cell.length_c   1.000
_cell.angle_alpha   90.00
_cell.angle_beta   90.00
_cell.angle_gamma   90.00
#
_symmetry.space_group_name_H-M   'P 1'
#
loop_
_entity.id
_entity.type
_entity.pdbx_description
1 polymer ?
#
loop_
_entity_poly.entity_id
_entity_poly.type
_entity_poly.pdbx_seq_one_letter_code
_entity_poly.pdbx_strand_id
1 'polypeptide(L)'
;MTKEEFLKYLYKYWKIIIAISVIIFIIFFYSSYNNKVVQLKKKAIESNMIANTKEEKKEVAKEYFYVDIKGAVVNPNVYKVVDGSRIIDVINMAGGLKEGADTSVLNLSKKVNDEMLIIIYTAAEISEIKEGKKTITEVIKYIEKECFCPDPEINGACNNQGETKDNSQKININTATLQELMTLSGIGESKAQSIIDYRLSNGNFTSIDDIKNVTGIGESLFDKIKNNLTI
;
A
#
# COMPACT_ATOMS: atom_id res chain seq x y z
N MET A 1 44.02 -32.65 69.85
CA MET A 1 42.84 -33.48 70.12
C MET A 1 43.27 -34.93 69.97
N THR A 2 43.14 -35.72 71.04
CA THR A 2 43.46 -37.15 71.00
C THR A 2 42.38 -37.92 70.21
N LYS A 3 42.70 -39.13 69.73
CA LYS A 3 41.73 -39.97 69.00
C LYS A 3 40.46 -40.22 69.81
N GLU A 4 40.58 -40.35 71.13
CA GLU A 4 39.45 -40.58 72.04
C GLU A 4 38.56 -39.34 72.22
N GLU A 5 39.17 -38.16 72.34
CA GLU A 5 38.43 -36.89 72.40
C GLU A 5 37.65 -36.64 71.11
N PHE A 6 38.24 -36.99 69.97
CA PHE A 6 37.60 -36.89 68.66
C PHE A 6 36.39 -37.81 68.55
N LEU A 7 36.48 -39.06 69.02
CA LEU A 7 35.37 -40.02 68.98
C LEU A 7 34.20 -39.59 69.89
N LYS A 8 34.49 -39.08 71.09
CA LYS A 8 33.46 -38.51 71.99
C LYS A 8 32.77 -37.30 71.35
N TYR A 9 33.54 -36.45 70.69
CA TYR A 9 33.01 -35.30 69.95
C TYR A 9 32.08 -35.77 68.81
N LEU A 10 32.51 -36.75 68.02
CA LEU A 10 31.72 -37.28 66.90
C LEU A 10 30.39 -37.89 67.38
N TYR A 11 30.42 -38.67 68.47
CA TYR A 11 29.21 -39.26 69.08
C TYR A 11 28.27 -38.21 69.68
N LYS A 12 28.80 -37.11 70.23
CA LYS A 12 27.99 -36.01 70.77
C LYS A 12 27.23 -35.27 69.67
N TYR A 13 27.84 -35.07 68.51
CA TYR A 13 27.29 -34.26 67.41
C TYR A 13 26.76 -35.07 66.22
N TRP A 14 26.78 -36.41 66.27
CA TRP A 14 26.38 -37.27 65.15
C TRP A 14 24.99 -36.96 64.57
N LYS A 15 23.99 -36.63 65.41
CA LYS A 15 22.65 -36.23 64.94
C LYS A 15 22.67 -34.93 64.12
N ILE A 16 23.51 -33.97 64.49
CA ILE A 16 23.69 -32.70 63.76
C ILE A 16 24.42 -32.97 62.44
N ILE A 17 25.43 -33.85 62.45
CA ILE A 17 26.15 -34.26 61.24
C ILE A 17 25.19 -34.97 60.26
N ILE A 18 24.32 -35.86 60.76
CA ILE A 18 23.27 -36.51 59.97
C ILE A 18 22.30 -35.46 59.40
N ALA A 19 21.85 -34.50 60.20
CA ALA A 19 20.94 -33.44 59.74
C ALA A 19 21.57 -32.57 58.64
N ILE A 20 22.84 -32.17 58.80
CA ILE A 20 23.59 -31.40 57.77
C ILE A 20 23.77 -32.25 56.50
N SER A 21 24.10 -33.53 56.64
CA SER A 21 24.21 -34.45 55.50
C SER A 21 22.89 -34.58 54.73
N VAL A 22 21.75 -34.62 55.43
CA VAL A 22 20.41 -34.67 54.81
C VAL A 22 20.09 -33.36 54.08
N ILE A 23 20.42 -32.20 54.66
CA ILE A 23 20.22 -30.89 54.02
C ILE A 23 21.07 -30.76 52.76
N ILE A 24 22.35 -31.17 52.81
CA ILE A 24 23.24 -31.18 51.65
C ILE A 24 22.70 -32.12 50.57
N PHE A 25 22.20 -33.29 50.97
CA PHE A 25 21.59 -34.25 50.05
C PHE A 25 20.33 -33.68 49.39
N ILE A 26 19.47 -32.98 50.13
CA ILE A 26 18.28 -32.30 49.60
C ILE A 26 18.68 -31.21 48.60
N ILE A 27 19.65 -30.35 48.93
CA ILE A 27 20.14 -29.29 48.03
C ILE A 27 20.74 -29.90 46.75
N PHE A 28 21.54 -30.96 46.89
CA PHE A 28 22.09 -31.70 45.76
C PHE A 28 20.98 -32.32 44.90
N PHE A 29 19.94 -32.88 45.52
CA PHE A 29 18.80 -33.46 44.83
C PHE A 29 17.97 -32.39 44.09
N TYR A 30 17.72 -31.23 44.71
CA TYR A 30 17.07 -30.09 44.07
C TYR A 30 17.89 -29.54 42.90
N SER A 31 19.20 -29.40 43.06
CA SER A 31 20.11 -28.97 41.99
C SER A 31 20.16 -29.97 40.84
N SER A 32 20.15 -31.27 41.16
CA SER A 32 20.15 -32.36 40.18
C SER A 32 18.82 -32.41 39.41
N TYR A 33 17.70 -32.19 40.10
CA TYR A 33 16.36 -32.13 39.49
C TYR A 33 16.23 -30.95 38.52
N ASN A 34 16.72 -29.76 38.91
CA ASN A 34 16.73 -28.58 38.05
C ASN A 34 17.55 -28.80 36.78
N ASN A 35 18.72 -29.45 36.88
CA ASN A 35 19.54 -29.77 35.72
C ASN A 35 18.82 -30.69 34.71
N LYS A 36 18.01 -31.64 35.20
CA LYS A 36 17.21 -32.54 34.33
C LYS A 36 16.05 -31.79 33.66
N VAL A 37 15.40 -30.86 34.35
CA VAL A 37 14.35 -29.98 33.78
C VAL A 37 14.93 -29.04 32.73
N VAL A 38 16.13 -28.48 32.97
CA VAL A 38 16.86 -27.65 31.99
C VAL A 38 17.27 -28.46 30.77
N GLN A 39 17.72 -29.72 30.94
CA GLN A 39 18.01 -30.65 29.84
C GLN A 39 16.77 -30.98 29.01
N LEU A 40 15.63 -31.26 29.65
CA LEU A 40 14.37 -31.54 28.95
C LEU A 40 13.85 -30.29 28.22
N LYS A 41 13.96 -29.11 28.82
CA LYS A 41 13.68 -27.83 28.14
C LYS A 41 14.65 -27.59 26.99
N LYS A 42 15.94 -27.86 27.14
CA LYS A 42 16.95 -27.71 26.08
C LYS A 42 16.69 -28.68 24.93
N LYS A 43 16.33 -29.94 25.23
CA LYS A 43 15.95 -30.95 24.23
C LYS A 43 14.63 -30.60 23.54
N ALA A 44 13.68 -30.00 24.26
CA ALA A 44 12.45 -29.44 23.69
C ALA A 44 12.73 -28.21 22.83
N ILE A 45 13.68 -27.35 23.23
CA ILE A 45 14.13 -26.19 22.45
C ILE A 45 14.88 -26.65 21.20
N GLU A 46 15.69 -27.71 21.28
CA GLU A 46 16.45 -28.27 20.16
C GLU A 46 15.53 -29.04 19.19
N SER A 47 14.54 -29.78 19.70
CA SER A 47 13.47 -30.35 18.87
C SER A 47 12.57 -29.26 18.27
N ASN A 48 12.33 -28.16 18.97
CA ASN A 48 11.65 -26.99 18.42
C ASN A 48 12.54 -26.24 17.42
N MET A 49 13.86 -26.24 17.54
CA MET A 49 14.77 -25.67 16.53
C MET A 49 14.87 -26.56 15.28
N ILE A 50 14.80 -27.89 15.41
CA ILE A 50 14.77 -28.82 14.28
C ILE A 50 13.38 -28.86 13.61
N ALA A 51 12.30 -28.72 14.38
CA ALA A 51 10.94 -28.53 13.86
C ALA A 51 10.76 -27.15 13.19
N ASN A 52 11.36 -26.09 13.75
CA ASN A 52 11.41 -24.75 13.14
C ASN A 52 12.51 -24.59 12.07
N THR A 53 13.16 -25.69 11.65
CA THR A 53 13.97 -25.73 10.42
C THR A 53 13.21 -26.40 9.26
N LYS A 54 11.97 -26.84 9.51
CA LYS A 54 10.96 -27.20 8.49
C LYS A 54 9.58 -26.61 8.79
N GLU A 55 9.54 -25.49 9.48
CA GLU A 55 8.51 -24.49 9.24
C GLU A 55 9.19 -23.38 8.45
N GLU A 56 8.59 -23.07 7.32
CA GLU A 56 8.84 -21.88 6.55
C GLU A 56 9.07 -20.71 7.53
N LYS A 57 10.28 -20.13 7.50
CA LYS A 57 10.34 -18.67 7.45
C LYS A 57 9.49 -18.30 6.22
N LYS A 58 8.17 -18.21 6.39
CA LYS A 58 7.48 -17.04 5.86
C LYS A 58 8.04 -15.89 6.69
N GLU A 59 9.26 -15.50 6.34
CA GLU A 59 9.59 -14.10 6.23
C GLU A 59 8.38 -13.54 5.49
N VAL A 60 7.44 -12.94 6.22
CA VAL A 60 6.39 -12.14 5.59
C VAL A 60 7.20 -11.15 4.81
N ALA A 61 7.33 -11.40 3.50
CA ALA A 61 8.12 -10.58 2.62
C ALA A 61 7.54 -9.19 2.84
N LYS A 62 8.29 -8.34 3.56
CA LYS A 62 7.83 -6.98 3.84
C LYS A 62 7.67 -6.38 2.46
N GLU A 63 6.42 -6.14 2.10
CA GLU A 63 6.10 -5.48 0.86
C GLU A 63 6.62 -4.04 1.00
N TYR A 64 7.28 -3.56 -0.05
CA TYR A 64 7.88 -2.24 -0.07
C TYR A 64 7.27 -1.47 -1.21
N PHE A 65 7.03 -0.18 -0.96
CA PHE A 65 6.55 0.79 -1.92
C PHE A 65 7.66 1.80 -2.22
N TYR A 66 7.68 2.30 -3.44
CA TYR A 66 8.50 3.43 -3.86
C TYR A 66 7.61 4.66 -3.99
N VAL A 67 7.88 5.67 -3.16
CA VAL A 67 7.09 6.90 -3.08
C VAL A 67 7.97 8.07 -3.49
N ASP A 68 7.54 8.82 -4.51
CA ASP A 68 8.22 10.04 -4.97
C ASP A 68 7.74 11.23 -4.13
N ILE A 69 8.65 11.93 -3.44
CA ILE A 69 8.32 13.14 -2.68
C ILE A 69 9.05 14.37 -3.24
N LYS A 70 8.28 15.41 -3.54
CA LYS A 70 8.73 16.67 -4.18
C LYS A 70 8.27 17.90 -3.41
N GLY A 71 8.82 19.06 -3.81
CA GLY A 71 8.42 20.36 -3.31
C GLY A 71 9.18 20.81 -2.06
N ALA A 72 8.47 21.39 -1.09
CA ALA A 72 9.00 22.02 0.11
C ALA A 72 9.40 21.01 1.21
N VAL A 73 10.22 20.02 0.84
CA VAL A 73 10.88 19.07 1.76
C VAL A 73 12.40 19.21 1.65
N VAL A 74 13.13 18.79 2.70
CA VAL A 74 14.59 18.98 2.76
C VAL A 74 15.28 18.26 1.61
N ASN A 75 15.02 16.95 1.45
CA ASN A 75 15.61 16.10 0.42
C ASN A 75 14.51 15.47 -0.48
N PRO A 76 14.06 16.18 -1.53
CA PRO A 76 13.16 15.59 -2.54
C PRO A 76 13.82 14.40 -3.23
N ASN A 77 13.15 13.24 -3.23
CA ASN A 77 13.63 12.03 -3.89
C ASN A 77 12.54 10.94 -3.90
N VAL A 78 12.83 9.78 -4.49
CA VAL A 78 12.05 8.56 -4.32
C VAL A 78 12.55 7.80 -3.08
N TYR A 79 11.62 7.43 -2.20
CA TYR A 79 11.90 6.70 -0.97
C TYR A 79 11.29 5.30 -1.00
N LYS A 80 12.10 4.31 -0.62
CA LYS A 80 11.63 2.94 -0.37
C LYS A 80 11.06 2.86 1.04
N VAL A 81 9.77 2.56 1.14
CA VAL A 81 9.03 2.50 2.41
C VAL A 81 8.33 1.17 2.57
N VAL A 82 8.06 0.78 3.81
CA VAL A 82 7.36 -0.48 4.11
C VAL A 82 5.87 -0.27 3.86
N ASP A 83 5.16 -1.30 3.38
CA ASP A 83 3.70 -1.29 3.33
C ASP A 83 3.09 -0.89 4.69
N GLY A 84 2.05 -0.06 4.62
CA GLY A 84 1.40 0.55 5.78
C GLY A 84 2.05 1.82 6.31
N SER A 85 3.20 2.24 5.77
CA SER A 85 3.80 3.54 6.09
C SER A 85 2.84 4.69 5.75
N ARG A 86 2.95 5.81 6.45
CA ARG A 86 2.12 6.99 6.26
C ARG A 86 2.90 8.11 5.56
N ILE A 87 2.18 9.08 5.01
CA ILE A 87 2.77 10.28 4.38
C ILE A 87 3.78 10.97 5.32
N ILE A 88 3.45 11.08 6.61
CA ILE A 88 4.36 11.69 7.59
C ILE A 88 5.69 10.93 7.71
N ASP A 89 5.69 9.60 7.56
CA ASP A 89 6.90 8.78 7.64
C ASP A 89 7.82 9.10 6.45
N VAL A 90 7.24 9.26 5.25
CA VAL A 90 7.99 9.66 4.04
C VAL A 90 8.57 11.06 4.19
N ILE A 91 7.82 12.02 4.74
CA ILE A 91 8.31 13.38 5.00
C ILE A 91 9.50 13.34 5.97
N ASN A 92 9.42 12.54 7.03
CA ASN A 92 10.50 12.39 8.00
C ASN A 92 11.74 11.74 7.36
N MET A 93 11.55 10.72 6.52
CA MET A 93 12.63 10.10 5.75
C MET A 93 13.28 11.09 4.77
N ALA A 94 12.50 12.04 4.24
CA ALA A 94 13.00 13.13 3.41
C ALA A 94 13.76 14.23 4.17
N GLY A 95 13.98 14.06 5.49
CA GLY A 95 14.64 15.03 6.35
C GLY A 95 13.70 16.12 6.89
N GLY A 96 12.39 15.94 6.73
CA GLY A 96 11.36 16.87 7.20
C GLY A 96 10.98 17.92 6.17
N LEU A 97 10.15 18.86 6.64
CA LEU A 97 9.65 19.98 5.85
C LEU A 97 10.69 21.11 5.79
N LYS A 98 10.76 21.82 4.65
CA LYS A 98 11.54 23.07 4.54
C LYS A 98 10.82 24.21 5.24
N GLU A 99 11.55 25.30 5.53
CA GLU A 99 10.96 26.53 6.01
C GLU A 99 9.91 27.06 5.02
N GLY A 100 8.76 27.46 5.53
CA GLY A 100 7.64 27.94 4.71
C GLY A 100 6.82 26.85 4.04
N ALA A 101 7.10 25.56 4.26
CA ALA A 101 6.22 24.46 3.84
C ALA A 101 4.88 24.51 4.59
N ASP A 102 3.79 24.18 3.90
CA ASP A 102 2.45 24.12 4.48
C ASP A 102 1.78 22.79 4.11
N THR A 103 1.39 22.04 5.14
CA THR A 103 0.73 20.73 5.01
C THR A 103 -0.76 20.77 5.33
N SER A 104 -1.36 21.97 5.48
CA SER A 104 -2.78 22.14 5.84
C SER A 104 -3.76 21.47 4.87
N VAL A 105 -3.34 21.26 3.62
CA VAL A 105 -4.10 20.59 2.56
C VAL A 105 -3.84 19.08 2.47
N LEU A 106 -2.95 18.52 3.30
CA LEU A 106 -2.50 17.14 3.21
C LEU A 106 -2.95 16.31 4.42
N ASN A 107 -3.49 15.13 4.15
CA ASN A 107 -3.76 14.16 5.21
C ASN A 107 -2.48 13.37 5.55
N LEU A 108 -1.69 13.88 6.50
CA LEU A 108 -0.43 13.26 6.96
C LEU A 108 -0.58 11.83 7.48
N SER A 109 -1.79 11.46 7.93
CA SER A 109 -2.11 10.14 8.45
C SER A 109 -2.46 9.12 7.36
N LYS A 110 -2.59 9.56 6.09
CA LYS A 110 -2.90 8.68 4.99
C LYS A 110 -1.76 7.68 4.76
N LYS A 111 -2.12 6.41 4.56
CA LYS A 111 -1.17 5.38 4.14
C LYS A 111 -0.68 5.67 2.73
N VAL A 112 0.58 5.33 2.48
CA VAL A 112 1.18 5.41 1.16
C VAL A 112 0.99 4.09 0.41
N ASN A 113 0.93 4.19 -0.92
CA ASN A 113 0.86 3.07 -1.84
C ASN A 113 2.10 3.10 -2.76
N ASP A 114 2.35 2.03 -3.49
CA ASP A 114 3.41 2.02 -4.50
C ASP A 114 3.16 3.09 -5.57
N GLU A 115 4.25 3.62 -6.13
CA GLU A 115 4.25 4.64 -7.18
C GLU A 115 3.57 5.97 -6.81
N MET A 116 3.25 6.17 -5.53
CA MET A 116 2.59 7.38 -5.06
C MET A 116 3.51 8.61 -5.19
N LEU A 117 2.97 9.70 -5.74
CA LEU A 117 3.61 11.02 -5.77
C LEU A 117 3.05 11.91 -4.65
N ILE A 118 3.93 12.46 -3.83
CA ILE A 118 3.63 13.42 -2.77
C ILE A 118 4.30 14.75 -3.13
N ILE A 119 3.51 15.82 -3.25
CA ILE A 119 4.03 17.17 -3.46
C ILE A 119 3.70 18.01 -2.23
N ILE A 120 4.73 18.55 -1.59
CA ILE A 120 4.59 19.47 -0.46
C ILE A 120 4.71 20.90 -0.99
N TYR A 121 3.68 21.71 -0.76
CA TYR A 121 3.67 23.12 -1.17
C TYR A 121 4.14 24.05 -0.06
N THR A 122 4.53 25.25 -0.44
CA THR A 122 4.79 26.36 0.48
C THR A 122 3.49 27.07 0.87
N ALA A 123 3.51 27.76 2.01
CA ALA A 123 2.38 28.58 2.47
C ALA A 123 1.98 29.65 1.44
N ALA A 124 2.97 30.22 0.73
CA ALA A 124 2.72 31.20 -0.33
C ALA A 124 1.93 30.59 -1.50
N GLU A 125 2.34 29.40 -1.96
CA GLU A 125 1.64 28.68 -3.03
C GLU A 125 0.21 28.30 -2.61
N ILE A 126 0.02 27.86 -1.36
CA ILE A 126 -1.32 27.52 -0.84
C ILE A 126 -2.21 28.76 -0.74
N SER A 127 -1.68 29.91 -0.33
CA SER A 127 -2.44 31.17 -0.31
C SER A 127 -2.86 31.61 -1.71
N GLU A 128 -1.99 31.49 -2.72
CA GLU A 128 -2.33 31.83 -4.11
C GLU A 128 -3.47 30.96 -4.68
N ILE A 129 -3.52 29.67 -4.30
CA ILE A 129 -4.61 28.75 -4.67
C ILE A 129 -5.92 29.16 -3.98
N LYS A 130 -5.87 29.49 -2.67
CA LYS A 130 -7.05 29.91 -1.90
C LYS A 130 -7.64 31.22 -2.41
N GLU A 131 -6.81 32.12 -2.93
CA GLU A 131 -7.20 33.39 -3.52
C GLU A 131 -7.69 33.27 -4.98
N GLY A 132 -7.68 32.06 -5.55
CA GLY A 132 -8.12 31.81 -6.93
C GLY A 132 -7.19 32.37 -8.00
N LYS A 133 -5.96 32.75 -7.63
CA LYS A 133 -4.95 33.29 -8.56
C LYS A 133 -4.23 32.21 -9.37
N LYS A 134 -4.24 30.97 -8.87
CA LYS A 134 -3.71 29.77 -9.55
C LYS A 134 -4.70 28.63 -9.44
N THR A 135 -4.87 27.89 -10.53
CA THR A 135 -5.65 26.65 -10.56
C THR A 135 -4.82 25.50 -10.01
N ILE A 136 -5.44 24.52 -9.33
CA ILE A 136 -4.75 23.30 -8.83
C ILE A 136 -3.93 22.63 -9.94
N THR A 137 -4.42 22.65 -11.18
CA THR A 137 -3.76 22.12 -12.38
C THR A 137 -2.49 22.88 -12.79
N GLU A 138 -2.40 24.18 -12.51
CA GLU A 138 -1.22 25.00 -12.80
C GLU A 138 -0.10 24.77 -11.78
N VAL A 139 -0.47 24.34 -10.56
CA VAL A 139 0.44 24.05 -9.46
C VAL A 139 0.95 22.60 -9.53
N ILE A 140 0.09 21.64 -9.89
CA ILE A 140 0.46 20.24 -10.17
C ILE A 140 0.95 20.13 -11.64
N LYS A 141 2.03 20.82 -11.99
CA LYS A 141 2.62 20.81 -13.36
C LYS A 141 3.02 19.39 -13.85
N TYR A 142 2.99 18.40 -12.97
CA TYR A 142 3.18 17.00 -13.30
C TYR A 142 1.93 16.20 -12.96
N ILE A 143 0.95 16.25 -13.86
CA ILE A 143 -0.01 15.15 -14.01
C ILE A 143 0.47 14.38 -15.22
N GLU A 144 0.92 13.15 -14.96
CA GLU A 144 1.14 12.05 -15.89
C GLU A 144 0.94 12.43 -17.37
N LYS A 145 2.03 12.84 -18.02
CA LYS A 145 2.17 12.43 -19.41
C LYS A 145 2.59 10.97 -19.33
N GLU A 146 1.61 10.07 -19.32
CA GLU A 146 1.89 8.70 -19.74
C GLU A 146 2.70 8.81 -21.02
N CYS A 147 3.93 8.30 -20.98
CA CYS A 147 4.69 8.12 -22.20
C CYS A 147 4.01 6.98 -22.94
N PHE A 148 2.98 7.33 -23.71
CA PHE A 148 2.47 6.47 -24.76
C PHE A 148 3.58 6.40 -25.80
N CYS A 149 4.45 5.39 -25.68
CA CYS A 149 5.26 4.96 -26.80
C CYS A 149 4.31 4.26 -27.76
N PRO A 150 3.94 4.86 -28.91
CA PRO A 150 3.31 4.07 -29.95
C PRO A 150 4.27 2.91 -30.28
N ASP A 151 3.68 1.72 -30.39
CA ASP A 151 4.33 0.48 -30.79
C ASP A 151 5.40 0.72 -31.88
N PRO A 152 6.60 0.11 -31.82
CA PRO A 152 7.74 0.47 -32.65
C PRO A 152 7.66 -0.19 -34.03
N GLU A 153 6.61 0.08 -34.79
CA GLU A 153 6.54 -0.30 -36.21
C GLU A 153 6.79 0.86 -37.18
N ILE A 154 7.15 2.05 -36.72
CA ILE A 154 7.47 3.16 -37.64
C ILE A 154 8.80 3.80 -37.28
N ASN A 155 9.83 3.31 -37.98
CA ASN A 155 11.17 3.89 -38.04
C ASN A 155 11.06 5.37 -38.47
N GLY A 156 11.43 6.30 -37.59
CA GLY A 156 11.56 7.69 -38.02
C GLY A 156 11.48 8.71 -36.90
N ALA A 157 12.65 9.09 -36.40
CA ALA A 157 12.97 10.28 -35.64
C ALA A 157 11.96 11.45 -35.74
N CYS A 158 11.57 11.93 -34.56
CA CYS A 158 11.32 13.33 -34.19
C CYS A 158 10.89 14.28 -35.32
N ASN A 159 9.60 14.63 -35.37
CA ASN A 159 9.18 15.95 -35.82
C ASN A 159 8.14 16.53 -34.86
N ASN A 160 8.51 17.67 -34.26
CA ASN A 160 7.59 18.56 -33.58
C ASN A 160 6.64 19.17 -34.61
N GLN A 161 5.38 18.75 -34.63
CA GLN A 161 4.27 19.65 -34.95
C GLN A 161 3.16 19.38 -33.95
N GLY A 162 2.73 20.46 -33.29
CA GLY A 162 1.63 20.43 -32.35
C GLY A 162 0.35 20.03 -33.07
N GLU A 163 -0.24 18.94 -32.63
CA GLU A 163 -1.62 18.60 -32.98
C GLU A 163 -2.45 18.74 -31.71
N THR A 164 -3.31 19.75 -31.74
CA THR A 164 -4.53 19.83 -30.94
C THR A 164 -5.31 18.53 -31.13
N LYS A 165 -5.28 17.64 -30.12
CA LYS A 165 -6.24 16.53 -30.03
C LYS A 165 -7.61 17.11 -29.76
N ASP A 166 -8.33 17.39 -30.84
CA ASP A 166 -9.78 17.36 -30.86
C ASP A 166 -10.20 15.95 -30.42
N ASN A 167 -10.81 15.86 -29.25
CA ASN A 167 -11.19 14.61 -28.63
C ASN A 167 -12.49 14.10 -29.30
N SER A 168 -12.38 13.73 -30.57
CA SER A 168 -13.41 13.00 -31.31
C SER A 168 -13.21 11.48 -31.13
N GLN A 169 -13.03 11.04 -29.88
CA GLN A 169 -13.00 9.61 -29.59
C GLN A 169 -14.45 9.08 -29.63
N LYS A 170 -14.83 8.49 -30.76
CA LYS A 170 -16.14 7.87 -30.94
C LYS A 170 -16.32 6.72 -29.94
N ILE A 171 -17.49 6.69 -29.30
CA ILE A 171 -17.85 5.73 -28.26
C ILE A 171 -18.53 4.54 -28.89
N ASN A 172 -18.01 3.34 -28.63
CA ASN A 172 -18.59 2.10 -29.12
C ASN A 172 -19.86 1.75 -28.30
N ILE A 173 -21.03 1.78 -28.92
CA ILE A 173 -22.31 1.56 -28.22
C ILE A 173 -22.52 0.12 -27.71
N ASN A 174 -21.85 -0.86 -28.32
CA ASN A 174 -21.96 -2.26 -27.95
C ASN A 174 -21.09 -2.61 -26.74
N THR A 175 -19.95 -1.92 -26.58
CA THR A 175 -18.98 -2.24 -25.52
C THR A 175 -18.86 -1.17 -24.43
N ALA A 176 -19.35 0.04 -24.67
CA ALA A 176 -19.20 1.14 -23.72
C ALA A 176 -19.79 0.82 -22.35
N THR A 177 -19.08 1.29 -21.34
CA THR A 177 -19.47 1.30 -19.93
C THR A 177 -20.47 2.42 -19.66
N LEU A 178 -21.17 2.33 -18.53
CA LEU A 178 -22.13 3.35 -18.11
C LEU A 178 -21.48 4.75 -18.02
N GLN A 179 -20.25 4.82 -17.50
CA GLN A 179 -19.51 6.08 -17.38
C GLN A 179 -19.13 6.66 -18.75
N GLU A 180 -18.71 5.82 -19.70
CA GLU A 180 -18.40 6.26 -21.06
C GLU A 180 -19.64 6.79 -21.77
N LEU A 181 -20.78 6.11 -21.66
CA LEU A 181 -22.05 6.57 -22.25
C LEU A 181 -22.51 7.91 -21.67
N MET A 182 -22.25 8.18 -20.38
CA MET A 182 -22.57 9.45 -19.73
C MET A 182 -21.71 10.63 -20.21
N THR A 183 -20.60 10.38 -20.91
CA THR A 183 -19.80 11.47 -21.51
C THR A 183 -20.48 12.08 -22.75
N LEU A 184 -21.49 11.40 -23.31
CA LEU A 184 -22.28 11.90 -24.44
C LEU A 184 -23.20 13.04 -23.99
N SER A 185 -23.18 14.14 -24.75
CA SER A 185 -24.00 15.32 -24.46
C SER A 185 -25.51 14.97 -24.42
N GLY A 186 -26.14 15.16 -23.25
CA GLY A 186 -27.57 14.88 -23.04
C GLY A 186 -27.91 13.44 -22.65
N ILE A 187 -26.90 12.60 -22.40
CA ILE A 187 -27.03 11.25 -21.82
C ILE A 187 -26.60 11.30 -20.35
N GLY A 188 -27.58 11.16 -19.46
CA GLY A 188 -27.34 10.95 -18.03
C GLY A 188 -27.48 9.46 -17.67
N GLU A 189 -27.25 9.14 -16.40
CA GLU A 189 -27.28 7.78 -15.84
C GLU A 189 -28.49 6.95 -16.29
N SER A 190 -29.71 7.52 -16.21
CA SER A 190 -30.94 6.83 -16.61
C SER A 190 -30.98 6.42 -18.09
N LYS A 191 -30.46 7.27 -18.99
CA LYS A 191 -30.41 6.98 -20.42
C LYS A 191 -29.26 6.04 -20.77
N ALA A 192 -28.10 6.23 -20.14
CA ALA A 192 -26.96 5.32 -20.28
C ALA A 192 -27.36 3.89 -19.87
N GLN A 193 -28.08 3.75 -18.76
CA GLN A 193 -28.62 2.46 -18.32
C GLN A 193 -29.60 1.88 -19.34
N SER A 194 -30.50 2.70 -19.91
CA SER A 194 -31.44 2.25 -20.95
C SER A 194 -30.74 1.70 -22.19
N ILE A 195 -29.59 2.26 -22.59
CA ILE A 195 -28.78 1.74 -23.71
C ILE A 195 -28.20 0.36 -23.38
N ILE A 196 -27.69 0.19 -22.16
CA ILE A 196 -27.14 -1.08 -21.68
C ILE A 196 -28.24 -2.14 -21.61
N ASP A 197 -29.40 -1.79 -21.05
CA ASP A 197 -30.54 -2.68 -20.92
C ASP A 197 -31.08 -3.10 -22.30
N TYR A 198 -31.08 -2.17 -23.27
CA TYR A 198 -31.49 -2.45 -24.63
C TYR A 198 -30.58 -3.47 -25.30
N ARG A 199 -29.24 -3.33 -25.21
CA ARG A 199 -28.32 -4.30 -25.81
C ARG A 199 -28.33 -5.67 -25.14
N LEU A 200 -28.64 -5.72 -23.84
CA LEU A 200 -28.77 -6.99 -23.10
C LEU A 200 -30.06 -7.74 -23.48
N SER A 201 -31.13 -7.03 -23.81
CA SER A 201 -32.44 -7.61 -24.13
C SER A 201 -32.66 -7.87 -25.63
N ASN A 202 -32.12 -7.02 -26.50
CA ASN A 202 -32.32 -7.08 -27.95
C ASN A 202 -31.07 -7.50 -28.73
N GLY A 203 -29.93 -7.65 -28.05
CA GLY A 203 -28.63 -7.93 -28.68
C GLY A 203 -27.89 -6.67 -29.11
N ASN A 204 -26.71 -6.84 -29.71
CA ASN A 204 -25.87 -5.73 -30.15
C ASN A 204 -26.55 -4.89 -31.24
N PHE A 205 -26.28 -3.59 -31.22
CA PHE A 205 -26.71 -2.66 -32.26
C PHE A 205 -25.98 -2.99 -33.58
N THR A 206 -26.72 -3.00 -34.67
CA THR A 206 -26.18 -3.30 -36.02
C THR A 206 -25.93 -2.04 -36.84
N SER A 207 -26.68 -0.98 -36.54
CA SER A 207 -26.53 0.36 -37.07
C SER A 207 -26.51 1.38 -35.94
N ILE A 208 -25.85 2.53 -36.17
CA ILE A 208 -25.84 3.65 -35.22
C ILE A 208 -27.28 4.19 -35.04
N ASP A 209 -28.11 4.11 -36.09
CA ASP A 209 -29.51 4.54 -36.06
C ASP A 209 -30.38 3.71 -35.11
N ASP A 210 -29.99 2.47 -34.81
CA ASP A 210 -30.76 1.54 -33.96
C ASP A 210 -30.89 2.06 -32.52
N ILE A 211 -30.01 2.99 -32.11
CA ILE A 211 -30.07 3.64 -30.80
C ILE A 211 -31.36 4.45 -30.58
N LYS A 212 -32.06 4.84 -31.64
CA LYS A 212 -33.37 5.50 -31.57
C LYS A 212 -34.47 4.59 -31.01
N ASN A 213 -34.26 3.28 -30.98
CA ASN A 213 -35.19 2.33 -30.37
C ASN A 213 -35.06 2.25 -28.85
N VAL A 214 -34.05 2.92 -28.26
CA VAL A 214 -33.84 2.98 -26.82
C VAL A 214 -34.79 3.99 -26.18
N THR A 215 -35.46 3.58 -25.10
CA THR A 215 -36.38 4.43 -24.34
C THR A 215 -35.67 5.73 -23.89
N GLY A 216 -36.23 6.88 -24.28
CA GLY A 216 -35.70 8.20 -23.90
C GLY A 216 -34.62 8.77 -24.84
N ILE A 217 -34.33 8.10 -25.97
CA ILE A 217 -33.44 8.60 -27.03
C ILE A 217 -34.28 8.88 -28.29
N GLY A 218 -34.66 10.15 -28.47
CA GLY A 218 -35.33 10.62 -29.68
C GLY A 218 -34.37 11.15 -30.74
N GLU A 219 -34.90 11.48 -31.92
CA GLU A 219 -34.12 12.02 -33.07
C GLU A 219 -33.26 13.24 -32.70
N SER A 220 -33.79 14.14 -31.90
CA SER A 220 -33.09 15.36 -31.47
C SER A 220 -31.88 15.09 -30.57
N LEU A 221 -31.89 13.97 -29.84
CA LEU A 221 -30.76 13.54 -29.03
C LEU A 221 -29.78 12.74 -29.87
N PHE A 222 -30.29 11.88 -30.73
CA PHE A 222 -29.51 11.13 -31.71
C PHE A 222 -28.63 12.04 -32.57
N ASP A 223 -29.19 13.13 -33.13
CA ASP A 223 -28.43 14.07 -33.96
C ASP A 223 -27.26 14.74 -33.24
N LYS A 224 -27.37 14.91 -31.91
CA LYS A 224 -26.31 15.50 -31.09
C LYS A 224 -25.18 14.53 -30.79
N ILE A 225 -25.47 13.22 -30.76
CA ILE A 225 -24.51 12.20 -30.33
C ILE A 225 -23.99 11.34 -31.49
N LYS A 226 -24.69 11.25 -32.64
CA LYS A 226 -24.35 10.33 -33.75
C LYS A 226 -22.92 10.45 -34.28
N ASN A 227 -22.35 11.65 -34.26
CA ASN A 227 -20.98 11.89 -34.71
C ASN A 227 -19.92 11.34 -33.73
N ASN A 228 -20.34 11.08 -32.49
CA ASN A 228 -19.52 10.57 -31.39
C ASN A 228 -19.79 9.09 -31.12
N LEU A 229 -20.52 8.37 -31.99
CA LEU A 229 -20.83 6.95 -31.82
C LEU A 229 -20.11 6.06 -32.85
N THR A 230 -19.83 4.83 -32.46
CA THR A 230 -19.36 3.73 -33.32
C THR A 230 -19.94 2.39 -32.83
N ILE A 231 -19.74 1.30 -33.58
CA ILE A 231 -20.32 -0.04 -33.35
C ILE A 231 -19.22 -1.05 -33.12
#